data_AF-A0A4Q6DPR6-F1
#
_entry.id   AF-A0A4Q6DPR6-F1
#
_cell.length_a   1.000
_cell.length_b   1.000
_cell.length_c   1.000
_cell.angle_alpha   90.00
_cell.angle_beta   90.00
_cell.angle_gamma   90.00
#
_symmetry.space_group_name_H-M   'P 1'
#
loop_
_entity.id
_entity.type
_entity.pdbx_description
1 polymer ?
#
loop_
_entity_poly.entity_id
_entity_poly.type
_entity_poly.pdbx_seq_one_letter_code
_entity_poly.pdbx_strand_id
1 'polypeptide(L)'
;MYNLKAFLDAKVAQYNQPGFITNDPVCIPHMFTQKQDIEIMGFWAATLAWGQRVTIINKSKELIKLMDGVPYDFIMNHEDIDLKKLLAFKHRTFNDIDTLYFIHFFRQHYTHYSSLEDAFIPANPPVISIAAAVSTRRTSIIPLSEPVEIYLNHLRSYFFSLPDFPHRTKKHVSSP
;
A
#
# COMPACT_ATOMS: atom_id res chain seq x y z
N MET A 1 10.93 35.68 1.06
CA MET A 1 10.74 34.36 1.69
C MET A 1 9.61 33.67 0.95
N TYR A 2 9.87 32.60 0.20
CA TYR A 2 8.83 31.88 -0.54
C TYR A 2 7.83 31.28 0.45
N ASN A 3 6.54 31.57 0.28
CA ASN A 3 5.50 30.97 1.09
C ASN A 3 5.26 29.53 0.61
N LEU A 4 6.05 28.60 1.15
CA LEU A 4 6.00 27.18 0.80
C LEU A 4 4.60 26.59 0.99
N LYS A 5 3.90 26.97 2.06
CA LYS A 5 2.53 26.51 2.32
C LYS A 5 1.59 26.92 1.18
N ALA A 6 1.57 28.20 0.82
CA ALA A 6 0.72 28.68 -0.27
C ALA A 6 1.06 28.01 -1.61
N PHE A 7 2.34 27.74 -1.87
CA PHE A 7 2.76 26.97 -3.04
C PHE A 7 2.22 25.54 -3.03
N LEU A 8 2.37 24.80 -1.92
CA LEU A 8 1.87 23.43 -1.79
C LEU A 8 0.34 23.37 -1.86
N ASP A 9 -0.37 24.29 -1.21
CA ASP A 9 -1.84 24.37 -1.27
C ASP A 9 -2.32 24.58 -2.72
N ALA A 10 -1.65 25.46 -3.48
CA ALA A 10 -1.96 25.67 -4.90
C ALA A 10 -1.72 24.40 -5.74
N LYS A 11 -0.68 23.60 -5.43
CA LYS A 11 -0.44 22.32 -6.10
C LYS A 11 -1.47 21.26 -5.73
N VAL A 12 -1.92 21.22 -4.48
CA VAL A 12 -3.03 20.35 -4.07
C VAL A 12 -4.30 20.72 -4.85
N ALA A 13 -4.66 22.00 -4.91
CA ALA A 13 -5.82 22.45 -5.68
C ALA A 13 -5.71 22.11 -7.17
N GLN A 14 -4.50 22.17 -7.74
CA GLN A 14 -4.22 21.83 -9.14
C GLN A 14 -4.36 20.33 -9.43
N TYR A 15 -3.81 19.46 -8.58
CA TYR A 15 -3.64 18.04 -8.89
C TYR A 15 -4.63 17.10 -8.20
N ASN A 16 -5.16 17.47 -7.03
CA ASN A 16 -6.14 16.66 -6.30
C ASN A 16 -7.55 16.87 -6.85
N GLN A 17 -7.74 16.54 -8.12
CA GLN A 17 -8.99 16.65 -8.85
C GLN A 17 -9.30 15.34 -9.57
N PRO A 18 -10.57 14.90 -9.69
CA PRO A 18 -10.91 13.60 -10.28
C PRO A 18 -10.36 13.36 -11.69
N GLY A 19 -10.16 14.41 -12.49
CA GLY A 19 -9.59 14.31 -13.84
C GLY A 19 -8.16 13.74 -13.89
N PHE A 20 -7.42 13.78 -12.79
CA PHE A 20 -6.08 13.18 -12.71
C PHE A 20 -6.11 11.67 -12.47
N ILE A 21 -7.23 11.11 -11.98
CA ILE A 21 -7.36 9.70 -11.65
C ILE A 21 -7.11 8.84 -12.89
N THR A 22 -7.76 9.13 -14.01
CA THR A 22 -7.75 8.30 -15.23
C THR A 22 -6.35 7.95 -15.73
N ASN A 23 -5.38 8.85 -15.57
CA ASN A 23 -4.01 8.70 -16.08
C ASN A 23 -2.98 8.45 -14.97
N ASP A 24 -3.44 8.20 -13.74
CA ASP A 24 -2.61 7.94 -12.58
C ASP A 24 -2.85 6.51 -12.07
N PRO A 25 -1.83 5.82 -11.50
CA PRO A 25 -2.02 4.50 -10.91
C PRO A 25 -3.15 4.40 -9.89
N VAL A 26 -3.58 5.51 -9.28
CA VAL A 26 -4.76 5.54 -8.41
C VAL A 26 -6.06 5.14 -9.13
N CYS A 27 -6.13 5.15 -10.47
CA CYS A 27 -7.29 4.58 -11.17
C CYS A 27 -7.50 3.09 -10.89
N ILE A 28 -6.44 2.35 -10.56
CA ILE A 28 -6.47 0.90 -10.35
C ILE A 28 -7.38 0.50 -9.18
N PRO A 29 -7.20 1.00 -7.95
CA PRO A 29 -8.13 0.72 -6.85
C PRO A 29 -9.56 1.22 -7.15
N HIS A 30 -9.72 2.32 -7.89
CA HIS A 30 -11.03 2.83 -8.31
C HIS A 30 -11.80 1.92 -9.29
N MET A 31 -11.18 0.86 -9.82
CA MET A 31 -11.86 -0.15 -10.64
C MET A 31 -12.72 -1.11 -9.81
N PHE A 32 -12.57 -1.12 -8.50
CA PHE A 32 -13.19 -2.10 -7.60
C PHE A 32 -14.16 -1.44 -6.61
N THR A 33 -15.10 -2.24 -6.11
CA THR A 33 -16.07 -1.83 -5.09
C THR A 33 -15.90 -2.60 -3.77
N GLN A 34 -15.34 -3.82 -3.83
CA GLN A 34 -15.03 -4.59 -2.63
C GLN A 34 -13.81 -4.01 -1.94
N LYS A 35 -13.89 -3.81 -0.61
CA LYS A 35 -12.83 -3.19 0.19
C LYS A 35 -11.48 -3.89 -0.01
N GLN A 36 -11.47 -5.21 0.05
CA GLN A 36 -10.25 -5.99 -0.04
C GLN A 36 -9.60 -5.91 -1.42
N ASP A 37 -10.38 -5.94 -2.51
CA ASP A 37 -9.86 -5.72 -3.86
C ASP A 37 -9.21 -4.33 -4.01
N ILE A 38 -9.85 -3.30 -3.44
CA ILE A 38 -9.32 -1.92 -3.41
C ILE A 38 -7.98 -1.87 -2.67
N GLU A 39 -7.89 -2.52 -1.51
CA GLU A 39 -6.68 -2.55 -0.68
C GLU A 39 -5.54 -3.30 -1.36
N ILE A 40 -5.79 -4.51 -1.83
CA ILE A 40 -4.83 -5.37 -2.52
C ILE A 40 -4.27 -4.65 -3.74
N MET A 41 -5.16 -4.16 -4.61
CA MET A 41 -4.75 -3.52 -5.85
C MET A 41 -4.21 -2.12 -5.63
N GLY A 42 -4.63 -1.41 -4.58
CA GLY A 42 -4.02 -0.16 -4.13
C GLY A 42 -2.57 -0.37 -3.68
N PHE A 43 -2.31 -1.40 -2.87
CA PHE A 43 -0.97 -1.73 -2.41
C PHE A 43 -0.05 -2.14 -3.56
N TRP A 44 -0.53 -2.95 -4.50
CA TRP A 44 0.24 -3.31 -5.70
C TRP A 44 0.49 -2.10 -6.60
N ALA A 45 -0.54 -1.29 -6.88
CA ALA A 45 -0.37 -0.09 -7.70
C ALA A 45 0.68 0.85 -7.11
N ALA A 46 0.65 1.08 -5.79
CA ALA A 46 1.65 1.88 -5.08
C ALA A 46 3.06 1.26 -5.15
N THR A 47 3.17 -0.07 -4.95
CA THR A 47 4.45 -0.79 -5.01
C THR A 47 5.08 -0.70 -6.41
N LEU A 48 4.27 -0.75 -7.47
CA LEU A 48 4.73 -0.69 -8.86
C LEU A 48 4.96 0.75 -9.36
N ALA A 49 4.50 1.78 -8.62
CA ALA A 49 4.41 3.19 -9.03
C ALA A 49 5.74 3.94 -9.14
N TRP A 50 6.77 3.27 -9.64
CA TRP A 50 8.00 3.90 -10.10
C TRP A 50 8.07 3.72 -11.63
N GLY A 51 8.59 4.71 -12.36
CA GLY A 51 8.70 4.66 -13.83
C GLY A 51 7.53 5.29 -14.58
N GLN A 52 7.31 4.85 -15.82
CA GLN A 52 6.32 5.46 -16.72
C GLN A 52 4.89 5.08 -16.33
N ARG A 53 4.02 6.08 -16.13
CA ARG A 53 2.61 5.91 -15.70
C ARG A 53 1.83 4.90 -16.54
N VAL A 54 1.91 5.00 -17.86
CA VAL A 54 1.23 4.07 -18.79
C VAL A 54 1.64 2.62 -18.54
N THR A 55 2.95 2.37 -18.35
CA THR A 55 3.48 1.03 -18.06
C THR A 55 3.00 0.52 -16.71
N ILE A 56 2.98 1.37 -15.68
CA ILE A 56 2.47 1.02 -14.35
C ILE A 56 1.01 0.58 -14.44
N ILE A 57 0.15 1.39 -15.08
CA ILE A 57 -1.28 1.10 -15.24
C ILE A 57 -1.48 -0.20 -16.04
N ASN A 58 -0.76 -0.37 -17.14
CA ASN A 58 -0.87 -1.58 -17.96
C ASN A 58 -0.44 -2.83 -17.20
N LYS A 59 0.63 -2.74 -16.39
CA LYS A 59 1.10 -3.85 -15.57
C LYS A 59 0.15 -4.19 -14.43
N SER A 60 -0.45 -3.19 -13.78
CA SER A 60 -1.51 -3.43 -12.81
C SER A 60 -2.73 -4.10 -13.44
N LYS A 61 -3.14 -3.69 -14.65
CA LYS A 61 -4.26 -4.34 -15.39
C LYS A 61 -3.93 -5.77 -15.84
N GLU A 62 -2.70 -6.02 -16.27
CA GLU A 62 -2.19 -7.37 -16.54
C GLU A 62 -2.30 -8.25 -15.30
N LEU A 63 -1.88 -7.74 -14.14
CA LEU A 63 -1.95 -8.46 -12.88
C LEU A 63 -3.40 -8.77 -12.45
N ILE A 64 -4.32 -7.81 -12.60
CA ILE A 64 -5.77 -8.02 -12.38
C ILE A 64 -6.28 -9.16 -13.26
N LYS A 65 -5.90 -9.18 -14.54
CA LYS A 65 -6.28 -10.25 -15.48
C LYS A 65 -5.71 -11.61 -15.07
N LEU A 66 -4.49 -11.66 -14.54
CA LEU A 66 -3.89 -12.90 -14.04
C LEU A 66 -4.60 -13.44 -12.79
N MET A 67 -5.38 -12.59 -12.10
CA MET A 67 -6.25 -12.93 -10.97
C MET A 67 -7.74 -12.96 -11.35
N ASP A 68 -8.03 -13.19 -12.63
CA ASP A 68 -9.39 -13.35 -13.17
C ASP A 68 -10.36 -12.18 -12.89
N GLY A 69 -9.81 -10.99 -12.61
CA GLY A 69 -10.59 -9.78 -12.31
C GLY A 69 -11.12 -9.70 -10.87
N VAL A 70 -10.84 -10.70 -10.03
CA VAL A 70 -11.30 -10.79 -8.63
C VAL A 70 -10.12 -11.03 -7.68
N PRO A 71 -9.24 -10.03 -7.47
CA PRO A 71 -7.99 -10.17 -6.71
C PRO A 71 -8.13 -10.82 -5.32
N TYR A 72 -9.12 -10.40 -4.54
CA TYR A 72 -9.35 -10.93 -3.20
C TYR A 72 -9.77 -12.40 -3.22
N ASP A 73 -10.71 -12.75 -4.10
CA ASP A 73 -11.14 -14.14 -4.27
C ASP A 73 -9.98 -15.02 -4.72
N PHE A 74 -9.18 -14.56 -5.69
CA PHE A 74 -7.96 -15.24 -6.11
C PHE A 74 -6.99 -15.43 -4.93
N ILE A 75 -6.75 -14.40 -4.12
CA ILE A 75 -5.84 -14.49 -2.97
C ILE A 75 -6.29 -15.57 -1.98
N MET A 76 -7.59 -15.65 -1.70
CA MET A 76 -8.13 -16.61 -0.73
C MET A 76 -8.22 -18.04 -1.29
N ASN A 77 -8.54 -18.17 -2.57
CA ASN A 77 -9.01 -19.43 -3.16
C ASN A 77 -8.11 -20.00 -4.27
N HIS A 78 -6.99 -19.37 -4.62
CA HIS A 78 -6.08 -19.90 -5.64
C HIS A 78 -5.57 -21.30 -5.29
N GLU A 79 -5.39 -22.10 -6.34
CA GLU A 79 -4.64 -23.34 -6.31
C GLU A 79 -3.24 -23.16 -6.90
N ASP A 80 -2.35 -24.15 -6.71
CA ASP A 80 -0.99 -24.11 -7.24
C ASP A 80 -0.93 -23.93 -8.76
N ILE A 81 -1.95 -24.41 -9.47
CA ILE A 81 -2.04 -24.27 -10.93
C ILE A 81 -2.25 -22.81 -11.36
N ASP A 82 -2.96 -22.02 -10.56
CA ASP A 82 -3.22 -20.61 -10.83
C ASP A 82 -1.97 -19.76 -10.63
N LEU A 83 -1.17 -20.11 -9.62
CA LEU A 83 0.11 -19.46 -9.35
C LEU A 83 1.10 -19.57 -10.51
N LYS A 84 1.02 -20.64 -11.33
CA LYS A 84 1.90 -20.80 -12.50
C LYS A 84 1.77 -19.68 -13.52
N LYS A 85 0.56 -19.10 -13.67
CA LYS A 85 0.30 -18.00 -14.61
C LYS A 85 1.10 -16.74 -14.23
N LEU A 86 1.38 -16.56 -12.94
CA LEU A 86 2.09 -15.39 -12.39
C LEU A 86 3.61 -15.48 -12.52
N LEU A 87 4.17 -16.66 -12.84
CA LEU A 87 5.62 -16.86 -12.99
C LEU A 87 6.23 -16.03 -14.13
N ALA A 88 5.41 -15.62 -15.11
CA ALA A 88 5.85 -14.76 -16.20
C ALA A 88 5.75 -13.26 -15.88
N PHE A 89 5.09 -12.89 -14.76
CA PHE A 89 4.84 -11.50 -14.42
C PHE A 89 6.13 -10.80 -13.98
N LYS A 90 6.39 -9.63 -14.57
CA LYS A 90 7.54 -8.79 -14.23
C LYS A 90 7.23 -7.32 -14.50
N HIS A 91 7.76 -6.47 -13.62
CA HIS A 91 7.76 -5.02 -13.78
C HIS A 91 9.07 -4.43 -13.27
N ARG A 92 9.97 -4.15 -14.21
CA ARG A 92 11.30 -3.59 -13.93
C ARG A 92 12.08 -4.45 -12.93
N THR A 93 12.18 -4.04 -11.66
CA THR A 93 12.90 -4.78 -10.63
C THR A 93 12.03 -5.75 -9.82
N PHE A 94 10.71 -5.71 -10.03
CA PHE A 94 9.70 -6.60 -9.45
C PHE A 94 9.50 -7.81 -10.37
N ASN A 95 9.51 -9.03 -9.81
CA ASN A 95 9.38 -10.26 -10.58
C ASN A 95 8.39 -11.25 -9.95
N ASP A 96 8.36 -12.46 -10.48
CA ASP A 96 7.59 -13.61 -10.02
C ASP A 96 7.80 -13.92 -8.54
N ILE A 97 9.03 -13.93 -8.05
CA ILE A 97 9.34 -14.19 -6.63
C ILE A 97 8.65 -13.15 -5.74
N ASP A 98 8.69 -11.87 -6.11
CA ASP A 98 7.96 -10.82 -5.37
C ASP A 98 6.46 -11.04 -5.44
N THR A 99 5.95 -11.40 -6.62
CA THR A 99 4.53 -11.60 -6.90
C THR A 99 3.96 -12.71 -6.03
N LEU A 100 4.61 -13.88 -6.02
CA LEU A 100 4.21 -15.04 -5.22
C LEU A 100 4.26 -14.73 -3.73
N TYR A 101 5.30 -14.01 -3.29
CA TYR A 101 5.39 -13.61 -1.89
C TYR A 101 4.27 -12.66 -1.48
N PHE A 102 3.93 -11.67 -2.31
CA PHE A 102 2.82 -10.75 -2.04
C PHE A 102 1.50 -11.52 -1.89
N ILE A 103 1.22 -12.47 -2.79
CA ILE A 103 0.03 -13.32 -2.71
C ILE A 103 0.02 -14.15 -1.43
N HIS A 104 1.15 -14.75 -1.08
CA HIS A 104 1.30 -15.51 0.16
C HIS A 104 1.05 -14.65 1.39
N PHE A 105 1.64 -13.45 1.45
CA PHE A 105 1.39 -12.48 2.52
C PHE A 105 -0.09 -12.10 2.60
N PHE A 106 -0.72 -11.71 1.48
CA PHE A 106 -2.12 -11.31 1.51
C PHE A 106 -3.05 -12.43 1.94
N ARG A 107 -2.82 -13.66 1.47
CA ARG A 107 -3.62 -14.83 1.90
C ARG A 107 -3.48 -15.04 3.41
N GLN A 108 -2.25 -14.99 3.93
CA GLN A 108 -2.00 -15.14 5.36
C GLN A 108 -2.67 -14.01 6.16
N HIS A 109 -2.58 -12.77 5.68
CA HIS A 109 -3.18 -11.62 6.33
C HIS A 109 -4.70 -11.72 6.36
N TYR A 110 -5.34 -11.89 5.21
CA TYR A 110 -6.80 -11.92 5.08
C TYR A 110 -7.46 -13.20 5.62
N THR A 111 -6.68 -14.22 5.96
CA THR A 111 -7.18 -15.37 6.75
C THR A 111 -7.46 -14.97 8.21
N HIS A 112 -6.77 -13.96 8.74
CA HIS A 112 -6.86 -13.55 10.14
C HIS A 112 -7.55 -12.19 10.32
N TYR A 113 -7.47 -11.32 9.31
CA TYR A 113 -7.96 -9.95 9.35
C TYR A 113 -8.93 -9.69 8.21
N SER A 114 -9.86 -8.75 8.44
CA SER A 114 -10.85 -8.37 7.42
C SER A 114 -10.38 -7.22 6.52
N SER A 115 -9.30 -6.54 6.90
CA SER A 115 -8.84 -5.27 6.34
C SER A 115 -7.32 -5.19 6.36
N LEU A 116 -6.70 -4.70 5.28
CA LEU A 116 -5.26 -4.43 5.25
C LEU A 116 -4.84 -3.35 6.24
N GLU A 117 -5.77 -2.50 6.70
CA GLU A 117 -5.52 -1.50 7.74
C GLU A 117 -4.93 -2.14 9.02
N ASP A 118 -5.38 -3.35 9.37
CA ASP A 118 -4.91 -4.07 10.56
C ASP A 118 -3.40 -4.40 10.47
N ALA A 119 -2.84 -4.51 9.25
CA ALA A 119 -1.41 -4.73 9.05
C ALA A 119 -0.55 -3.54 9.51
N PHE A 120 -1.12 -2.34 9.57
CA PHE A 120 -0.41 -1.14 10.00
C PHE A 120 -0.42 -0.99 11.53
N ILE A 121 -1.40 -1.57 12.22
CA ILE A 121 -1.67 -1.28 13.64
C ILE A 121 -0.97 -2.32 14.54
N PRO A 122 0.02 -1.91 15.37
CA PRO A 122 0.60 -2.79 16.38
C PRO A 122 -0.42 -3.21 17.43
N ALA A 123 -0.28 -4.43 17.96
CA ALA A 123 -1.13 -4.95 19.04
C ALA A 123 -1.14 -4.06 20.30
N ASN A 124 -0.01 -3.41 20.59
CA ASN A 124 0.15 -2.43 21.66
C ASN A 124 0.62 -1.11 21.04
N PRO A 125 -0.30 -0.25 20.54
CA PRO A 125 0.08 1.05 20.02
C PRO A 125 0.68 1.92 21.13
N PRO A 126 1.77 2.65 20.85
CA PRO A 126 2.44 3.45 21.87
C PRO A 126 1.52 4.57 22.34
N VAL A 127 1.21 4.58 23.63
CA VAL A 127 0.45 5.67 24.27
C VAL A 127 1.38 6.87 24.44
N ILE A 128 1.17 7.95 23.69
CA ILE A 128 1.92 9.19 23.87
C ILE A 128 1.19 10.08 24.88
N SER A 129 1.76 10.22 26.07
CA SER A 129 1.27 11.17 27.08
C SER A 129 1.57 12.61 26.64
N ILE A 130 0.53 13.44 26.56
CA ILE A 130 0.56 14.84 26.12
C ILE A 130 1.22 15.76 27.20
N ALA A 131 1.87 15.21 28.23
CA ALA A 131 2.34 15.97 29.38
C ALA A 131 3.63 16.79 29.14
N ALA A 132 4.38 16.58 28.06
CA ALA A 132 5.69 17.23 27.88
C ALA A 132 5.66 18.59 27.15
N ALA A 133 4.50 19.03 26.62
CA ALA A 133 4.41 20.24 25.78
C ALA A 133 3.50 21.34 26.34
N VAL A 134 3.18 21.34 27.64
CA VAL A 134 2.37 22.38 28.27
C VAL A 134 3.21 23.17 29.27
N SER A 135 4.07 24.05 28.74
CA SER A 135 4.38 25.30 29.42
C SER A 135 4.18 26.45 28.45
N THR A 136 3.08 27.16 28.67
CA THR A 136 2.71 28.48 28.13
C THR A 136 2.09 28.54 26.73
N ARG A 137 0.77 28.85 26.77
CA ARG A 137 -0.09 29.56 25.80
C ARG A 137 -1.05 28.71 24.97
N ARG A 138 -2.33 29.02 25.19
CA ARG A 138 -3.53 28.58 24.47
C ARG A 138 -3.38 28.78 22.96
N THR A 139 -3.52 27.70 22.18
CA THR A 139 -4.31 27.66 20.93
C THR A 139 -4.41 26.22 20.42
N SER A 140 -5.64 25.80 20.12
CA SER A 140 -6.03 24.62 19.30
C SER A 140 -5.38 23.28 19.68
N ILE A 141 -6.16 22.43 20.35
CA ILE A 141 -5.90 21.00 20.50
C ILE A 141 -5.95 20.36 19.11
N ILE A 142 -4.79 20.27 18.46
CA ILE A 142 -4.55 19.29 17.41
C ILE A 142 -3.77 18.18 18.11
N PRO A 143 -4.24 16.92 18.14
CA PRO A 143 -3.42 15.83 18.62
C PRO A 143 -2.14 15.87 17.78
N LEU A 144 -0.98 16.03 18.42
CA LEU A 144 0.29 15.77 17.74
C LEU A 144 0.17 14.32 17.28
N SER A 145 -0.02 14.13 15.97
CA SER A 145 -0.16 12.84 15.33
C SER A 145 0.92 11.91 15.88
N GLU A 146 0.53 10.74 16.36
CA GLU A 146 1.47 9.66 16.59
C GLU A 146 2.41 9.54 15.38
N PRO A 147 3.72 9.32 15.56
CA PRO A 147 4.63 9.31 14.42
C PRO A 147 4.16 8.22 13.44
N VAL A 148 3.67 8.64 12.27
CA VAL A 148 3.24 7.74 11.17
C VAL A 148 4.33 6.71 10.85
N GLU A 149 5.59 7.10 11.08
CA GLU A 149 6.76 6.23 11.08
C GLU A 149 6.58 4.92 11.87
N ILE A 150 5.96 4.95 13.06
CA ILE A 150 5.74 3.75 13.89
C ILE A 150 4.85 2.75 13.15
N TYR A 151 3.74 3.22 12.58
CA TYR A 151 2.79 2.40 11.83
C TYR A 151 3.38 1.86 10.53
N LEU A 152 4.19 2.67 9.82
CA LEU A 152 4.90 2.23 8.62
C LEU A 152 6.00 1.21 8.93
N ASN A 153 6.73 1.39 10.02
CA ASN A 153 7.71 0.42 10.52
C ASN A 153 7.05 -0.88 10.99
N HIS A 154 5.87 -0.79 11.62
CA HIS A 154 5.08 -1.96 11.98
C HIS A 154 4.66 -2.73 10.72
N LEU A 155 4.01 -2.07 9.76
CA LEU A 155 3.61 -2.69 8.50
C LEU A 155 4.80 -3.42 7.86
N ARG A 156 5.95 -2.75 7.73
CA ARG A 156 7.13 -3.37 7.13
C ARG A 156 7.58 -4.61 7.89
N SER A 157 7.62 -4.53 9.22
CA SER A 157 8.06 -5.65 10.07
C SER A 157 7.08 -6.83 9.97
N TYR A 158 5.79 -6.55 9.99
CA TYR A 158 4.73 -7.56 9.84
C TYR A 158 4.69 -8.15 8.42
N PHE A 159 4.81 -7.31 7.38
CA PHE A 159 4.85 -7.76 6.00
C PHE A 159 5.95 -8.80 5.78
N PHE A 160 7.13 -8.58 6.36
CA PHE A 160 8.28 -9.49 6.28
C PHE A 160 8.42 -10.46 7.47
N SER A 161 7.35 -10.72 8.24
CA SER A 161 7.43 -11.61 9.41
C SER A 161 7.30 -13.10 9.07
N LEU A 162 6.93 -13.44 7.84
CA LEU A 162 6.76 -14.83 7.41
C LEU A 162 8.14 -15.51 7.26
N PRO A 163 8.31 -16.77 7.73
CA PRO A 163 9.63 -17.42 7.79
C PRO A 163 10.40 -17.43 6.48
N ASP A 164 9.69 -17.62 5.35
CA ASP A 164 10.28 -17.83 4.03
C ASP A 164 10.27 -16.57 3.16
N PHE A 165 10.24 -15.37 3.76
CA PHE A 165 10.20 -14.15 2.96
C PHE A 165 11.48 -13.99 2.09
N PRO A 166 11.36 -13.65 0.80
CA PRO A 166 12.53 -13.45 -0.05
C PRO A 166 13.25 -12.14 0.31
N HIS A 167 14.54 -12.20 0.65
CA HIS A 167 15.33 -11.02 1.00
C HIS A 167 15.31 -9.91 -0.06
N ARG A 168 15.27 -10.27 -1.36
CA ARG A 168 15.20 -9.31 -2.46
C ARG A 168 13.91 -8.48 -2.47
N THR A 169 12.84 -8.99 -1.87
CA THR A 169 11.53 -8.33 -1.82
C THR A 169 11.48 -7.19 -0.82
N LYS A 170 12.41 -7.15 0.14
CA LYS A 170 12.53 -6.08 1.15
C LYS A 170 12.61 -4.67 0.57
N LYS A 171 13.11 -4.51 -0.67
CA LYS A 171 13.23 -3.20 -1.33
C LYS A 171 11.90 -2.63 -1.84
N HIS A 172 10.83 -3.43 -1.85
CA HIS A 172 9.54 -3.05 -2.42
C HIS A 172 8.57 -2.44 -1.40
N VAL A 173 8.79 -2.66 -0.10
CA VAL A 173 7.98 -2.10 0.99
C VAL A 173 8.89 -1.31 1.92
N SER A 174 9.10 -0.03 1.63
CA SER A 174 9.98 0.84 2.41
C SER A 174 9.38 1.21 3.77
N SER A 175 10.25 1.59 4.70
CA SER A 175 9.86 2.31 5.91
C SER A 175 10.73 3.56 6.06
N PRO A 176 10.20 4.65 6.66
CA PRO A 176 10.95 5.88 6.91
C PRO A 176 11.99 5.72 8.01
#